data_AF-A0A817YM77-F1
#
_entry.id   AF-A0A817YM77-F1
#
_cell.length_a   1.000
_cell.length_b   1.000
_cell.length_c   1.000
_cell.angle_alpha   90.00
_cell.angle_beta   90.00
_cell.angle_gamma   90.00
#
_symmetry.space_group_name_H-M   'P 1'
#
loop_
_entity.id
_entity.type
_entity.pdbx_description
1 polymer ?
#
loop_
_entity_poly.entity_id
_entity_poly.type
_entity_poly.pdbx_seq_one_letter_code
_entity_poly.pdbx_strand_id
1 'polypeptide(L)'
;MIKLIVISILFIFINGELETTSFCTDRNATSKPVIDFCKSQNGSLEFRCCYLSNSNNILAIDLTEMNLNKVPDLKEFTNLINVTMIDLRLNPQLKSSEKEDFLNMKYLDYLFLPEQYPCPGENHVWQVINKTIDPIGILCMHQKDFCTNSTDKCVESNSYCSLNGPNHFLCLCKNGYYGYKCLRYGQFPVRIFFGIAITITVVLNLAGVIVDRGSEVKRFQIGDQVFGNLGMNDDSFAEYVREDESLFALKPNNITMEEAAVIPLACETNYQALFKKVSSPIGNKSKILICGGSTVTGLYAIQLAKAVGAHVTATCSKRNFSLMEKLGQNYDVVYDCVGGEQQWTSAQQVLKRSGQFITIVGDDRELVISLKSLVSFSSGLINRKFWSIFGSSHHNYIFHFVNHTFQELDDIRTKYIETGKVKSVIDTIFDWQKDDVETLYSLYEKSKSGKAQGKLIFKIADDE
;
A
#
# COMPACT_ATOMS: atom_id res chain seq x y z
N MET A 1 -14.75 14.90 11.56
CA MET A 1 -13.85 15.40 10.51
C MET A 1 -12.62 15.97 11.21
N ILE A 2 -11.46 15.63 10.71
CA ILE A 2 -10.16 15.97 11.30
C ILE A 2 -9.37 16.68 10.22
N LYS A 3 -8.81 17.84 10.52
CA LYS A 3 -7.76 18.46 9.71
C LYS A 3 -6.44 17.76 10.04
N LEU A 4 -5.87 17.08 9.06
CA LEU A 4 -4.61 16.36 9.20
C LEU A 4 -3.45 17.34 9.07
N ILE A 5 -2.56 17.30 10.05
CA ILE A 5 -1.35 18.13 10.05
C ILE A 5 -0.18 17.24 9.63
N VAL A 6 -0.11 16.00 10.12
CA VAL A 6 1.02 15.10 9.90
C VAL A 6 0.58 13.67 9.62
N ILE A 7 1.25 13.02 8.67
CA ILE A 7 1.14 11.58 8.36
C ILE A 7 2.50 10.90 8.48
N SER A 8 2.52 9.69 9.04
CA SER A 8 3.67 8.79 8.95
C SER A 8 3.32 7.53 8.14
N ILE A 9 4.15 7.24 7.15
CA ILE A 9 3.99 6.12 6.22
C ILE A 9 4.87 4.94 6.68
N LEU A 10 4.30 3.74 6.65
CA LEU A 10 5.07 2.49 6.64
C LEU A 10 4.99 1.85 5.25
N PHE A 11 6.16 1.66 4.62
CA PHE A 11 6.26 0.90 3.37
C PHE A 11 6.49 -0.59 3.67
N ILE A 12 5.60 -1.45 3.18
CA ILE A 12 5.75 -2.92 3.17
C ILE A 12 6.16 -3.33 1.75
N PHE A 13 7.24 -4.08 1.54
CA PHE A 13 7.75 -4.38 0.20
C PHE A 13 7.39 -5.80 -0.26
N ILE A 14 7.03 -5.95 -1.54
CA ILE A 14 6.96 -7.24 -2.24
C ILE A 14 7.91 -7.15 -3.44
N ASN A 15 8.81 -8.12 -3.59
CA ASN A 15 9.74 -8.15 -4.72
C ASN A 15 9.04 -8.61 -5.99
N GLY A 16 9.05 -7.76 -7.01
CA GLY A 16 8.83 -8.13 -8.40
C GLY A 16 9.86 -7.38 -9.23
N GLU A 17 10.80 -8.09 -9.85
CA GLU A 17 11.64 -7.53 -10.90
C GLU A 17 10.78 -7.29 -12.15
N LEU A 18 10.79 -6.06 -12.67
CA LEU A 18 10.22 -5.71 -13.97
C LEU A 18 11.36 -5.15 -14.83
N GLU A 19 11.81 -5.93 -15.79
CA GLU A 19 12.65 -5.44 -16.89
C GLU A 19 11.76 -4.78 -17.94
N THR A 20 11.95 -3.49 -18.17
CA THR A 20 11.22 -2.70 -19.18
C THR A 20 11.98 -2.70 -20.51
N THR A 21 11.39 -3.25 -21.57
CA THR A 21 11.82 -3.02 -22.96
C THR A 21 10.67 -2.41 -23.77
N SER A 22 10.98 -1.42 -24.62
CA SER A 22 9.99 -0.62 -25.38
C SER A 22 9.50 -1.36 -26.63
N PHE A 23 8.19 -1.66 -26.70
CA PHE A 23 7.56 -2.41 -27.80
C PHE A 23 7.58 -1.71 -29.16
N CYS A 24 7.62 -0.37 -29.21
CA CYS A 24 7.68 0.36 -30.49
C CYS A 24 9.02 0.16 -31.22
N THR A 25 10.07 -0.33 -30.54
CA THR A 25 11.39 -0.56 -31.17
C THR A 25 11.54 -1.95 -31.79
N ASP A 26 10.53 -2.82 -31.62
CA ASP A 26 10.52 -4.15 -32.23
C ASP A 26 10.36 -4.04 -33.76
N ARG A 27 11.33 -4.56 -34.50
CA ARG A 27 11.43 -4.42 -35.97
C ARG A 27 10.54 -5.39 -36.75
N ASN A 28 9.63 -6.08 -36.08
CA ASN A 28 8.68 -6.99 -36.71
C ASN A 28 7.68 -6.25 -37.62
N ALA A 29 7.04 -7.01 -38.52
CA ALA A 29 6.07 -6.47 -39.47
C ALA A 29 4.80 -5.98 -38.76
N THR A 30 4.34 -4.79 -39.14
CA THR A 30 3.13 -4.15 -38.58
C THR A 30 1.87 -4.64 -39.29
N SER A 31 0.81 -4.85 -38.53
CA SER A 31 -0.49 -5.28 -39.03
C SER A 31 -1.09 -4.28 -40.03
N LYS A 32 -1.73 -4.82 -41.07
CA LYS A 32 -2.38 -4.03 -42.13
C LYS A 32 -3.37 -2.99 -41.58
N PRO A 33 -4.22 -3.30 -40.57
CA PRO A 33 -5.12 -2.29 -40.05
C PRO A 33 -4.42 -1.10 -39.42
N VAL A 34 -3.32 -1.30 -38.68
CA VAL A 34 -2.55 -0.19 -38.10
C VAL A 34 -1.89 0.65 -39.19
N ILE A 35 -1.36 0.02 -40.24
CA ILE A 35 -0.79 0.71 -41.41
C ILE A 35 -1.85 1.58 -42.10
N ASP A 36 -3.02 1.01 -42.39
CA ASP A 36 -4.08 1.69 -43.13
C ASP A 36 -4.69 2.82 -42.29
N PHE A 37 -4.89 2.59 -40.99
CA PHE A 37 -5.31 3.63 -40.05
C PHE A 37 -4.28 4.76 -40.01
N CYS A 38 -2.99 4.45 -39.88
CA CYS A 38 -1.93 5.45 -39.81
C CYS A 38 -1.90 6.35 -41.04
N LYS A 39 -2.04 5.76 -42.24
CA LYS A 39 -2.13 6.52 -43.50
C LYS A 39 -3.36 7.43 -43.53
N SER A 40 -4.51 6.95 -43.05
CA SER A 40 -5.74 7.75 -43.05
C SER A 40 -5.66 8.97 -42.11
N GLN A 41 -4.84 8.89 -41.06
CA GLN A 41 -4.62 9.98 -40.11
C GLN A 41 -3.44 10.90 -40.47
N ASN A 42 -2.85 10.74 -41.68
CA ASN A 42 -1.59 11.39 -42.05
C ASN A 42 -0.50 11.20 -40.97
N GLY A 43 -0.45 10.02 -40.35
CA GLY A 43 0.52 9.67 -39.32
C GLY A 43 1.85 9.18 -39.89
N SER A 44 2.87 9.12 -39.03
CA SER A 44 4.16 8.51 -39.32
C SER A 44 4.23 7.13 -38.66
N LEU A 45 4.50 6.09 -39.45
CA LEU A 45 4.64 4.73 -38.94
C LEU A 45 6.09 4.47 -38.54
N GLU A 46 6.31 4.12 -37.28
CA GLU A 46 7.59 3.68 -36.75
C GLU A 46 7.41 2.28 -36.16
N PHE A 47 7.84 1.28 -36.93
CA PHE A 47 7.63 -0.13 -36.65
C PHE A 47 6.16 -0.41 -36.26
N ARG A 48 5.92 -0.93 -35.06
CA ARG A 48 4.60 -1.31 -34.55
C ARG A 48 3.71 -0.13 -34.13
N CYS A 49 4.21 1.11 -34.14
CA CYS A 49 3.51 2.28 -33.61
C CYS A 49 3.27 3.33 -34.70
N CYS A 50 2.03 3.83 -34.76
CA CYS A 50 1.68 4.98 -35.60
C CYS A 50 1.68 6.26 -34.75
N TYR A 51 2.42 7.26 -35.20
CA TYR A 51 2.53 8.57 -34.57
C TYR A 51 1.76 9.63 -35.34
N LEU A 52 1.19 10.60 -34.63
CA LEU A 52 0.68 11.82 -35.24
C LEU A 52 1.86 12.64 -35.80
N SER A 53 1.76 13.08 -37.05
CA SER A 53 2.81 13.84 -37.75
C SER A 53 3.37 14.99 -36.91
N ASN A 54 4.70 15.07 -36.83
CA ASN A 54 5.46 16.08 -36.07
C ASN A 54 5.19 16.08 -34.55
N SER A 55 4.79 14.95 -33.98
CA SER A 55 4.61 14.80 -32.52
C SER A 55 5.02 13.42 -32.04
N ASN A 56 5.28 13.29 -30.74
CA ASN A 56 5.53 12.00 -30.09
C ASN A 56 4.23 11.31 -29.63
N ASN A 57 3.07 11.72 -30.16
CA ASN A 57 1.76 11.16 -29.79
C ASN A 57 1.45 9.93 -30.63
N ILE A 58 1.20 8.80 -29.97
CA ILE A 58 0.87 7.55 -30.64
C ILE A 58 -0.65 7.49 -30.86
N LEU A 59 -1.06 7.22 -32.09
CA LEU A 59 -2.46 7.11 -32.52
C LEU A 59 -2.91 5.64 -32.65
N ALA A 60 -2.02 4.74 -33.03
CA ALA A 60 -2.33 3.33 -33.17
C ALA A 60 -1.15 2.43 -32.82
N ILE A 61 -1.43 1.25 -32.26
CA ILE A 61 -0.42 0.29 -31.81
C ILE A 61 -0.77 -1.10 -32.33
N ASP A 62 0.23 -1.78 -32.87
CA ASP A 62 0.17 -3.19 -33.22
C ASP A 62 0.88 -4.04 -32.16
N LEU A 63 0.11 -4.85 -31.42
CA LEU A 63 0.62 -5.77 -30.40
C LEU A 63 0.43 -7.23 -30.82
N THR A 64 0.22 -7.49 -32.11
CA THR A 64 0.07 -8.86 -32.63
C THR A 64 1.35 -9.69 -32.41
N GLU A 65 1.16 -10.97 -32.08
CA GLU A 65 2.22 -11.98 -31.92
C GLU A 65 3.24 -11.69 -30.80
N MET A 66 2.94 -10.78 -29.88
CA MET A 66 3.77 -10.52 -28.72
C MET A 66 3.49 -11.57 -27.62
N ASN A 67 4.52 -11.93 -26.83
CA ASN A 67 4.32 -12.84 -25.69
C ASN A 67 3.64 -12.10 -24.52
N LEU A 68 2.32 -11.96 -24.61
CA LEU A 68 1.51 -11.19 -23.68
C LEU A 68 0.67 -12.11 -22.79
N ASN A 69 0.96 -12.12 -21.48
CA ASN A 69 0.10 -12.73 -20.47
C ASN A 69 -1.08 -11.82 -20.07
N LYS A 70 -0.89 -10.50 -20.23
CA LYS A 70 -1.83 -9.40 -20.02
C LYS A 70 -1.54 -8.33 -21.07
N VAL A 71 -2.47 -7.42 -21.32
CA VAL A 71 -2.12 -6.21 -22.10
C VAL A 71 -0.99 -5.50 -21.34
N PRO A 72 0.16 -5.21 -21.98
CA PRO A 72 1.30 -4.60 -21.30
C PRO A 72 0.84 -3.29 -20.64
N ASP A 73 1.43 -2.92 -19.50
CA ASP A 73 1.05 -1.69 -18.81
C ASP A 73 1.49 -0.49 -19.65
N LEU A 74 0.61 -0.08 -20.56
CA LEU A 74 0.80 1.03 -21.48
C LEU A 74 0.95 2.36 -20.72
N LYS A 75 0.70 2.40 -19.40
CA LYS A 75 0.89 3.60 -18.56
C LYS A 75 2.33 4.08 -18.44
N GLU A 76 3.33 3.21 -18.66
CA GLU A 76 4.76 3.61 -18.67
C GLU A 76 5.10 4.59 -19.80
N PHE A 77 4.19 4.75 -20.78
CA PHE A 77 4.34 5.67 -21.89
C PHE A 77 3.45 6.89 -21.64
N THR A 78 4.08 8.00 -21.26
CA THR A 78 3.44 9.30 -20.94
C THR A 78 2.59 9.89 -22.08
N ASN A 79 2.63 9.33 -23.30
CA ASN A 79 1.99 9.86 -24.51
C ASN A 79 0.81 9.02 -25.05
N LEU A 80 0.31 8.01 -24.33
CA LEU A 80 -0.74 7.11 -24.86
C LEU A 80 -2.19 7.57 -24.61
N ILE A 81 -2.38 8.78 -24.09
CA ILE A 81 -3.71 9.38 -23.90
C ILE A 81 -4.50 9.40 -25.21
N ASN A 82 -3.81 9.51 -26.35
CA ASN A 82 -4.37 9.71 -27.69
C ASN A 82 -4.48 8.44 -28.55
N VAL A 83 -4.19 7.26 -28.00
CA VAL A 83 -4.31 6.02 -28.76
C VAL A 83 -5.78 5.80 -29.12
N THR A 84 -6.03 5.72 -30.42
CA THR A 84 -7.34 5.51 -31.01
C THR A 84 -7.55 4.06 -31.46
N MET A 85 -6.47 3.33 -31.71
CA MET A 85 -6.54 1.98 -32.24
C MET A 85 -5.51 1.02 -31.65
N ILE A 86 -5.92 -0.20 -31.30
CA ILE A 86 -5.04 -1.28 -30.83
C ILE A 86 -5.38 -2.59 -31.54
N ASP A 87 -4.37 -3.29 -32.07
CA ASP A 87 -4.52 -4.64 -32.63
C ASP A 87 -3.85 -5.72 -31.76
N LEU A 88 -4.65 -6.66 -31.24
CA LEU A 88 -4.24 -7.78 -30.39
C LEU A 88 -4.60 -9.15 -30.98
N ARG A 89 -5.11 -9.23 -32.21
CA ARG A 89 -5.78 -10.45 -32.74
C ARG A 89 -4.96 -11.74 -32.70
N LEU A 90 -3.64 -11.64 -32.77
CA LEU A 90 -2.74 -12.80 -32.82
C LEU A 90 -2.09 -13.14 -31.47
N ASN A 91 -2.79 -12.89 -30.35
CA ASN A 91 -2.32 -13.17 -28.99
C ASN A 91 -3.19 -14.24 -28.30
N PRO A 92 -2.99 -15.55 -28.59
CA PRO A 92 -3.85 -16.61 -28.05
C PRO A 92 -3.67 -16.90 -26.56
N GLN A 93 -2.59 -16.40 -25.93
CA GLN A 93 -2.26 -16.61 -24.51
C GLN A 93 -2.73 -15.47 -23.58
N LEU A 94 -3.46 -14.48 -24.10
CA LEU A 94 -3.97 -13.37 -23.31
C LEU A 94 -4.84 -13.94 -22.17
N LYS A 95 -4.42 -13.88 -20.90
CA LYS A 95 -5.13 -14.62 -19.83
C LYS A 95 -6.54 -14.10 -19.59
N SER A 96 -6.80 -12.83 -19.90
CA SER A 96 -8.12 -12.20 -20.02
C SER A 96 -7.98 -10.77 -20.52
N SER A 97 -9.04 -10.21 -21.11
CA SER A 97 -9.31 -8.77 -21.13
C SER A 97 -9.98 -8.40 -19.81
N GLU A 98 -9.19 -8.27 -18.73
CA GLU A 98 -9.71 -7.84 -17.44
C GLU A 98 -10.29 -6.43 -17.56
N LYS A 99 -11.17 -6.06 -16.62
CA LYS A 99 -11.75 -4.71 -16.60
C LYS A 99 -10.63 -3.65 -16.66
N GLU A 100 -9.47 -3.89 -16.06
CA GLU A 100 -8.45 -2.86 -15.84
C GLU A 100 -7.43 -2.70 -16.99
N ASP A 101 -7.44 -3.59 -18.00
CA ASP A 101 -6.43 -3.63 -19.06
C ASP A 101 -6.42 -2.41 -20.00
N PHE A 102 -7.54 -1.69 -20.09
CA PHE A 102 -7.73 -0.54 -21.00
C PHE A 102 -8.01 0.77 -20.26
N LEU A 103 -7.59 0.89 -18.99
CA LEU A 103 -7.75 2.12 -18.21
C LEU A 103 -7.02 3.30 -18.86
N ASN A 104 -7.62 4.50 -18.76
CA ASN A 104 -7.13 5.77 -19.34
C ASN A 104 -7.17 5.85 -20.87
N MET A 105 -7.62 4.81 -21.59
CA MET A 105 -7.75 4.83 -23.06
C MET A 105 -9.08 5.45 -23.49
N LYS A 106 -9.26 6.74 -23.20
CA LYS A 106 -10.52 7.48 -23.44
C LYS A 106 -10.88 7.72 -24.91
N TYR A 107 -9.91 7.59 -25.82
CA TYR A 107 -10.10 7.81 -27.25
C TYR A 107 -10.01 6.51 -28.05
N LEU A 108 -9.97 5.35 -27.39
CA LEU A 108 -9.89 4.06 -28.06
C LEU A 108 -11.19 3.81 -28.83
N ASP A 109 -11.12 4.00 -30.13
CA ASP A 109 -12.28 3.90 -31.02
C ASP A 109 -12.30 2.56 -31.78
N TYR A 110 -11.13 1.91 -31.91
CA TYR A 110 -10.97 0.63 -32.58
C TYR A 110 -10.14 -0.34 -31.75
N LEU A 111 -10.74 -1.46 -31.33
CA LEU A 111 -10.05 -2.52 -30.59
C LEU A 111 -10.22 -3.86 -31.31
N PHE A 112 -9.11 -4.45 -31.74
CA PHE A 112 -9.11 -5.76 -32.37
C PHE A 112 -8.61 -6.81 -31.37
N LEU A 113 -9.41 -7.86 -31.13
CA LEU A 113 -9.17 -8.92 -30.15
C LEU A 113 -9.18 -10.31 -30.79
N PRO A 114 -8.50 -11.31 -30.20
CA PRO A 114 -8.67 -12.70 -30.62
C PRO A 114 -10.13 -13.17 -30.49
N GLU A 115 -10.55 -14.12 -31.33
CA GLU A 115 -11.97 -14.54 -31.45
C GLU A 115 -12.59 -15.00 -30.12
N GLN A 116 -11.79 -15.60 -29.24
CA GLN A 116 -12.24 -16.13 -27.96
C GLN A 116 -12.54 -15.05 -26.90
N TYR A 117 -12.19 -13.78 -27.13
CA TYR A 117 -12.43 -12.70 -26.16
C TYR A 117 -13.55 -11.76 -26.62
N PRO A 118 -14.55 -11.48 -25.77
CA PRO A 118 -15.55 -10.47 -26.07
C PRO A 118 -14.94 -9.06 -25.96
N CYS A 119 -15.58 -8.10 -26.61
CA CYS A 119 -15.28 -6.69 -26.40
C CYS A 119 -15.51 -6.30 -24.92
N PRO A 120 -14.60 -5.54 -24.29
CA PRO A 120 -14.78 -5.10 -22.91
C PRO A 120 -16.08 -4.29 -22.74
N GLY A 121 -16.96 -4.75 -21.85
CA GLY A 121 -18.28 -4.15 -21.62
C GLY A 121 -19.32 -4.39 -22.72
N GLU A 122 -18.97 -5.18 -23.74
CA GLU A 122 -19.87 -5.68 -24.78
C GLU A 122 -20.70 -4.55 -25.45
N ASN A 123 -21.97 -4.82 -25.77
CA ASN A 123 -22.87 -3.91 -26.47
C ASN A 123 -23.24 -2.66 -25.67
N HIS A 124 -22.94 -2.63 -24.36
CA HIS A 124 -23.17 -1.45 -23.53
C HIS A 124 -22.11 -0.36 -23.77
N VAL A 125 -20.92 -0.76 -24.22
CA VAL A 125 -19.76 0.13 -24.35
C VAL A 125 -19.42 0.41 -25.80
N TRP A 126 -19.71 -0.50 -26.72
CA TRP A 126 -19.38 -0.35 -28.14
C TRP A 126 -20.63 -0.12 -28.97
N GLN A 127 -20.57 0.75 -29.98
CA GLN A 127 -21.69 0.92 -30.91
C GLN A 127 -21.76 -0.24 -31.90
N VAL A 128 -20.62 -0.75 -32.34
CA VAL A 128 -20.54 -1.85 -33.31
C VAL A 128 -19.53 -2.89 -32.84
N ILE A 129 -19.93 -4.16 -32.90
CA ILE A 129 -19.06 -5.32 -32.64
C ILE A 129 -19.18 -6.26 -33.85
N ASN A 130 -18.07 -6.47 -34.55
CA ASN A 130 -18.01 -7.29 -35.76
C ASN A 130 -16.97 -8.40 -35.61
N LYS A 131 -17.18 -9.53 -36.30
CA LYS A 131 -16.13 -10.54 -36.47
C LYS A 131 -15.22 -10.15 -37.64
N THR A 132 -13.90 -10.26 -37.47
CA THR A 132 -12.93 -10.14 -38.57
C THR A 132 -12.65 -11.52 -39.17
N ILE A 133 -12.34 -11.56 -40.47
CA ILE A 133 -12.18 -12.82 -41.22
C ILE A 133 -10.69 -13.10 -41.53
N ASP A 134 -9.85 -12.07 -41.58
CA ASP A 134 -8.41 -12.21 -41.87
C ASP A 134 -7.56 -11.12 -41.17
N PRO A 135 -6.81 -11.46 -40.11
CA PRO A 135 -6.96 -12.67 -39.29
C PRO A 135 -8.32 -12.72 -38.57
N ILE A 136 -8.74 -13.93 -38.20
CA ILE A 136 -9.99 -14.17 -37.46
C ILE A 136 -9.90 -13.51 -36.07
N GLY A 137 -10.95 -12.78 -35.68
CA GLY A 137 -10.99 -12.04 -34.42
C GLY A 137 -12.28 -11.28 -34.21
N ILE A 138 -12.32 -10.46 -33.17
CA ILE A 138 -13.40 -9.54 -32.84
C ILE A 138 -12.90 -8.10 -33.02
N LEU A 139 -13.71 -7.25 -33.65
CA LEU A 139 -13.49 -5.82 -33.81
C LEU A 139 -14.57 -5.05 -33.05
N CYS A 140 -14.15 -4.27 -32.06
CA CYS A 140 -14.97 -3.35 -31.29
C CYS A 140 -14.79 -1.93 -31.85
N MET A 141 -15.88 -1.27 -32.22
CA MET A 141 -15.84 0.06 -32.83
C MET A 141 -16.75 1.06 -32.13
N HIS A 142 -16.28 2.31 -32.12
CA HIS A 142 -17.00 3.47 -31.63
C HIS A 142 -17.40 3.33 -30.17
N GLN A 143 -16.46 3.64 -29.30
CA GLN A 143 -16.68 3.62 -27.87
C GLN A 143 -17.79 4.62 -27.51
N LYS A 144 -18.81 4.16 -26.80
CA LYS A 144 -19.88 4.99 -26.25
C LYS A 144 -19.36 5.74 -25.04
N ASP A 145 -19.66 7.04 -24.97
CA ASP A 145 -19.43 7.80 -23.76
C ASP A 145 -20.47 7.44 -22.70
N PHE A 146 -20.01 6.67 -21.70
CA PHE A 146 -20.83 6.21 -20.59
C PHE A 146 -21.35 7.38 -19.72
N CYS A 147 -20.78 8.58 -19.81
CA CYS A 147 -21.16 9.75 -19.02
C CYS A 147 -22.33 10.57 -19.60
N THR A 148 -22.74 10.33 -20.85
CA THR A 148 -23.76 11.15 -21.54
C THR A 148 -25.20 10.98 -21.05
N ASN A 149 -25.53 9.88 -20.36
CA ASN A 149 -26.92 9.47 -20.08
C ASN A 149 -27.33 9.37 -18.59
N SER A 150 -26.60 9.94 -17.63
CA SER A 150 -27.09 9.98 -16.24
C SER A 150 -26.40 11.05 -15.38
N THR A 151 -27.22 11.86 -14.71
CA THR A 151 -26.83 12.85 -13.70
C THR A 151 -26.47 12.24 -12.34
N ASP A 152 -26.64 10.93 -12.16
CA ASP A 152 -26.57 10.23 -10.85
C ASP A 152 -25.40 9.23 -10.75
N LYS A 153 -24.42 9.25 -11.68
CA LYS A 153 -23.30 8.28 -11.64
C LYS A 153 -22.22 8.64 -10.62
N CYS A 154 -22.05 9.92 -10.33
CA CYS A 154 -21.14 10.39 -9.30
C CYS A 154 -21.97 10.87 -8.11
N VAL A 155 -21.66 10.34 -6.92
CA VAL A 155 -22.46 10.53 -5.70
C VAL A 155 -22.40 12.00 -5.23
N GLU A 156 -21.31 12.71 -5.54
CA GLU A 156 -21.06 14.06 -5.07
C GLU A 156 -21.46 15.16 -6.07
N SER A 157 -22.22 16.14 -5.59
CA SER A 157 -22.69 17.30 -6.37
C SER A 157 -21.59 18.17 -6.98
N ASN A 158 -20.36 18.08 -6.46
CA ASN A 158 -19.18 18.84 -6.90
C ASN A 158 -18.27 18.05 -7.86
N SER A 159 -18.72 16.88 -8.29
CA SER A 159 -18.02 16.05 -9.27
C SER A 159 -18.76 16.02 -10.62
N TYR A 160 -18.09 15.55 -11.66
CA TYR A 160 -18.64 15.26 -12.97
C TYR A 160 -18.03 13.96 -13.52
N CYS A 161 -18.83 13.20 -14.27
CA CYS A 161 -18.38 11.96 -14.89
C CYS A 161 -17.45 12.27 -16.08
N SER A 162 -16.33 11.55 -16.18
CA SER A 162 -15.42 11.55 -17.33
C SER A 162 -15.12 10.12 -17.77
N LEU A 163 -15.06 9.88 -19.07
CA LEU A 163 -14.70 8.59 -19.64
C LEU A 163 -13.26 8.19 -19.25
N ASN A 164 -13.06 6.91 -18.90
CA ASN A 164 -11.75 6.40 -18.47
C ASN A 164 -11.37 5.06 -19.12
N GLY A 165 -11.77 4.89 -20.38
CA GLY A 165 -11.59 3.66 -21.14
C GLY A 165 -12.87 2.81 -21.22
N PRO A 166 -12.84 1.71 -21.99
CA PRO A 166 -13.99 0.85 -22.21
C PRO A 166 -14.57 0.34 -20.88
N ASN A 167 -15.86 0.57 -20.65
CA ASN A 167 -16.58 0.18 -19.42
C ASN A 167 -16.14 0.88 -18.13
N HIS A 168 -15.38 1.99 -18.21
CA HIS A 168 -14.88 2.74 -17.06
C HIS A 168 -15.20 4.22 -17.14
N PHE A 169 -15.45 4.80 -15.98
CA PHE A 169 -15.59 6.24 -15.81
C PHE A 169 -14.85 6.68 -14.54
N LEU A 170 -14.54 7.97 -14.49
CA LEU A 170 -14.00 8.66 -13.32
C LEU A 170 -14.97 9.75 -12.92
N CYS A 171 -15.04 10.04 -11.62
CA CYS A 171 -15.67 11.24 -11.12
C CYS A 171 -14.58 12.29 -10.92
N LEU A 172 -14.49 13.24 -11.85
CA LEU A 172 -13.56 14.37 -11.81
C LEU A 172 -14.21 15.56 -11.10
N CYS A 173 -13.41 16.44 -10.53
CA CYS A 173 -13.92 17.55 -9.73
C CYS A 173 -14.17 18.81 -10.56
N LYS A 174 -15.28 19.49 -10.28
CA LYS A 174 -15.56 20.81 -10.86
C LYS A 174 -14.46 21.81 -10.43
N ASN A 175 -14.23 22.84 -11.23
CA ASN A 175 -13.22 23.86 -10.93
C ASN A 175 -13.38 24.42 -9.50
N GLY A 176 -12.28 24.47 -8.75
CA GLY A 176 -12.26 24.91 -7.34
C GLY A 176 -12.52 23.80 -6.31
N TYR A 177 -12.71 22.55 -6.75
CA TYR A 177 -12.82 21.37 -5.93
C TYR A 177 -11.71 20.37 -6.27
N TYR A 178 -11.21 19.66 -5.27
CA TYR A 178 -10.08 18.73 -5.33
C TYR A 178 -10.38 17.59 -4.35
N GLY A 179 -9.54 16.55 -4.23
CA GLY A 179 -9.76 15.57 -3.18
C GLY A 179 -10.66 14.40 -3.53
N TYR A 180 -10.62 13.40 -2.64
CA TYR A 180 -11.49 12.25 -2.68
C TYR A 180 -12.87 12.81 -2.38
N LYS A 181 -13.82 12.64 -3.31
CA LYS A 181 -15.18 13.21 -3.24
C LYS A 181 -15.30 14.69 -3.63
N CYS A 182 -14.31 15.28 -4.31
CA CYS A 182 -14.40 16.63 -4.87
C CYS A 182 -14.83 17.70 -3.86
N LEU A 183 -14.06 17.80 -2.79
CA LEU A 183 -14.22 18.75 -1.71
C LEU A 183 -13.34 20.01 -1.96
N ARG A 184 -13.58 21.10 -1.24
CA ARG A 184 -12.83 22.36 -1.41
C ARG A 184 -11.34 22.27 -1.00
N TYR A 185 -10.93 21.12 -0.45
CA TYR A 185 -9.62 20.80 0.13
C TYR A 185 -9.14 19.42 -0.37
N GLY A 186 -7.83 19.26 -0.62
CA GLY A 186 -7.29 18.37 -1.65
C GLY A 186 -6.82 16.97 -1.24
N GLN A 187 -6.65 16.12 -2.27
CA GLN A 187 -6.21 14.72 -2.25
C GLN A 187 -4.69 14.62 -2.43
N PHE A 188 -4.10 13.66 -1.74
CA PHE A 188 -2.78 13.13 -2.06
C PHE A 188 -2.79 12.42 -3.43
N PRO A 189 -1.67 12.50 -4.18
CA PRO A 189 -1.56 11.89 -5.50
C PRO A 189 -1.26 10.38 -5.37
N VAL A 190 -2.24 9.63 -4.85
CA VAL A 190 -2.24 8.16 -4.74
C VAL A 190 -1.74 7.51 -6.04
N ARG A 191 -2.18 7.97 -7.21
CA ARG A 191 -1.73 7.40 -8.50
C ARG A 191 -0.24 7.61 -8.81
N ILE A 192 0.36 8.69 -8.34
CA ILE A 192 1.81 8.94 -8.51
C ILE A 192 2.59 8.15 -7.46
N PHE A 193 2.07 8.06 -6.24
CA PHE A 193 2.66 7.29 -5.15
C PHE A 193 2.61 5.77 -5.38
N PHE A 194 1.51 5.25 -5.91
CA PHE A 194 1.28 3.82 -6.16
C PHE A 194 1.55 3.40 -7.61
N GLY A 195 1.63 4.34 -8.57
CA GLY A 195 2.00 4.05 -9.96
C GLY A 195 3.44 3.54 -10.13
N ILE A 196 4.27 3.69 -9.09
CA ILE A 196 5.66 3.22 -9.03
C ILE A 196 5.79 1.95 -8.15
N ALA A 197 4.74 1.54 -7.41
CA ALA A 197 4.81 0.37 -6.53
C ALA A 197 3.43 -0.23 -6.20
N ILE A 198 2.90 -1.12 -7.05
CA ILE A 198 1.72 -1.96 -6.74
C ILE A 198 2.14 -3.17 -5.88
N THR A 199 2.92 -2.94 -4.84
CA THR A 199 3.46 -4.02 -4.01
C THR A 199 3.61 -3.63 -2.54
N ILE A 200 2.81 -2.65 -2.08
CA ILE A 200 2.93 -2.07 -0.74
C ILE A 200 1.59 -1.95 -0.03
N THR A 201 1.44 -2.67 1.09
CA THR A 201 0.43 -2.34 2.11
C THR A 201 0.92 -1.13 2.89
N VAL A 202 0.20 -0.01 2.80
CA VAL A 202 0.54 1.22 3.52
C VAL A 202 -0.32 1.28 4.77
N VAL A 203 0.31 1.35 5.95
CA VAL A 203 -0.40 1.59 7.21
C VAL A 203 -0.11 3.01 7.67
N LEU A 204 -1.17 3.78 7.90
CA LEU A 204 -1.13 5.24 7.99
C LEU A 204 -1.42 5.68 9.41
N ASN A 205 -0.37 6.18 10.06
CA ASN A 205 -0.50 6.90 11.31
C ASN A 205 -0.71 8.38 11.01
N LEU A 206 -1.56 9.04 11.79
CA LEU A 206 -1.84 10.45 11.60
C LEU A 206 -1.98 11.19 12.91
N ALA A 207 -1.77 12.51 12.84
CA ALA A 207 -2.10 13.45 13.90
C ALA A 207 -2.69 14.74 13.29
N GLY A 208 -3.67 15.31 13.98
CA GLY A 208 -4.45 16.44 13.46
C GLY A 208 -5.38 17.06 14.50
N VAL A 209 -6.27 17.94 14.03
CA VAL A 209 -7.22 18.70 14.85
C VAL A 209 -8.65 18.40 14.43
N ILE A 210 -9.56 18.20 15.38
CA ILE A 210 -10.99 18.04 15.09
C ILE A 210 -11.55 19.37 14.58
N VAL A 211 -12.07 19.40 13.36
CA VAL A 211 -12.68 20.60 12.75
C VAL A 211 -14.20 20.52 12.62
N ASP A 212 -14.75 19.30 12.69
CA ASP A 212 -16.19 19.07 12.69
C ASP A 212 -16.50 17.70 13.30
N ARG A 213 -17.72 17.49 13.82
CA ARG A 213 -18.13 16.21 14.42
C ARG A 213 -19.58 15.87 14.13
N GLY A 214 -19.87 14.58 13.95
CA GLY A 214 -21.25 14.10 13.86
C GLY A 214 -21.97 14.28 15.20
N SER A 215 -23.31 14.33 15.15
CA SER A 215 -24.15 14.53 16.36
C SER A 215 -23.99 13.44 17.41
N GLU A 216 -23.51 12.26 17.02
CA GLU A 216 -23.31 11.12 17.90
C GLU A 216 -21.90 11.04 18.52
N VAL A 217 -20.94 11.85 18.05
CA VAL A 217 -19.56 11.88 18.56
C VAL A 217 -19.54 12.58 19.92
N LYS A 218 -19.07 11.87 20.95
CA LYS A 218 -19.11 12.36 22.35
C LYS A 218 -17.74 12.56 22.96
N ARG A 219 -16.71 11.88 22.46
CA ARG A 219 -15.37 11.86 23.07
C ARG A 219 -14.53 13.09 22.74
N PHE A 220 -14.86 13.77 21.65
CA PHE A 220 -14.09 14.90 21.13
C PHE A 220 -14.92 16.16 20.94
N GLN A 221 -14.26 17.30 21.05
CA GLN A 221 -14.76 18.63 20.72
C GLN A 221 -14.00 19.22 19.53
N ILE A 222 -14.61 20.19 18.85
CA ILE A 222 -13.92 20.96 17.81
C ILE A 222 -12.74 21.69 18.46
N GLY A 223 -11.56 21.60 17.85
CA GLY A 223 -10.30 22.12 18.37
C GLY A 223 -9.44 21.09 19.10
N ASP A 224 -9.96 19.90 19.42
CA ASP A 224 -9.14 18.85 20.06
C ASP A 224 -8.04 18.37 19.11
N GLN A 225 -6.80 18.32 19.62
CA GLN A 225 -5.70 17.66 18.94
C GLN A 225 -5.79 16.15 19.18
N VAL A 226 -5.71 15.35 18.11
CA VAL A 226 -5.88 13.90 18.14
C VAL A 226 -4.81 13.20 17.33
N PHE A 227 -4.55 11.93 17.66
CA PHE A 227 -3.64 11.05 16.93
C PHE A 227 -4.22 9.63 16.87
N GLY A 228 -3.91 8.90 15.81
CA GLY A 228 -4.51 7.58 15.56
C GLY A 228 -3.96 6.86 14.33
N ASN A 229 -4.56 5.71 14.06
CA ASN A 229 -4.21 4.86 12.93
C ASN A 229 -5.47 4.48 12.16
N LEU A 230 -5.45 4.67 10.85
CA LEU A 230 -6.58 4.39 9.95
C LEU A 230 -6.55 2.99 9.33
N GLY A 231 -5.60 2.15 9.74
CA GLY A 231 -5.42 0.82 9.18
C GLY A 231 -5.09 0.90 7.68
N MET A 232 -5.79 0.11 6.87
CA MET A 232 -5.66 0.06 5.41
C MET A 232 -6.68 0.94 4.68
N ASN A 233 -7.32 1.90 5.38
CA ASN A 233 -8.26 2.80 4.73
C ASN A 233 -7.50 3.88 3.92
N ASP A 234 -7.89 4.02 2.64
CA ASP A 234 -7.28 4.95 1.68
C ASP A 234 -7.52 6.44 2.01
N ASP A 235 -8.34 6.74 3.04
CA ASP A 235 -8.82 8.06 3.39
C ASP A 235 -7.79 8.95 4.12
N SER A 236 -6.62 8.41 4.53
CA SER A 236 -5.67 9.15 5.36
C SER A 236 -4.92 10.27 4.61
N PHE A 237 -4.89 10.22 3.29
CA PHE A 237 -3.98 10.98 2.46
C PHE A 237 -4.68 12.22 1.89
N ALA A 238 -5.06 13.12 2.79
CA ALA A 238 -5.72 14.39 2.50
C ALA A 238 -5.47 15.39 3.62
N GLU A 239 -5.73 16.67 3.38
CA GLU A 239 -5.70 17.68 4.45
C GLU A 239 -6.84 17.46 5.47
N TYR A 240 -7.89 16.74 5.08
CA TYR A 240 -9.03 16.45 5.94
C TYR A 240 -9.48 15.00 5.79
N VAL A 241 -9.81 14.37 6.92
CA VAL A 241 -10.32 13.00 6.97
C VAL A 241 -11.60 12.89 7.79
N ARG A 242 -12.51 11.98 7.40
CA ARG A 242 -13.77 11.72 8.10
C ARG A 242 -13.83 10.27 8.54
N GLU A 243 -13.52 10.04 9.80
CA GLU A 243 -13.34 8.70 10.36
C GLU A 243 -14.06 8.56 11.70
N ASP A 244 -14.23 7.31 12.15
CA ASP A 244 -14.91 6.97 13.40
C ASP A 244 -14.10 7.41 14.63
N GLU A 245 -14.77 7.89 15.69
CA GLU A 245 -14.08 8.38 16.90
C GLU A 245 -13.25 7.27 17.57
N SER A 246 -13.57 5.99 17.36
CA SER A 246 -12.85 4.83 17.92
C SER A 246 -11.42 4.62 17.42
N LEU A 247 -11.02 5.28 16.33
CA LEU A 247 -9.68 5.18 15.75
C LEU A 247 -8.67 6.18 16.35
N PHE A 248 -9.15 7.12 17.17
CA PHE A 248 -8.35 8.23 17.66
C PHE A 248 -8.30 8.29 19.18
N ALA A 249 -7.20 8.83 19.68
CA ALA A 249 -7.05 9.31 21.06
C ALA A 249 -6.62 10.78 21.05
N LEU A 250 -6.74 11.47 22.19
CA LEU A 250 -6.25 12.84 22.33
C LEU A 250 -4.73 12.85 22.18
N LYS A 251 -4.17 13.87 21.54
CA LYS A 251 -2.72 14.02 21.42
C LYS A 251 -2.12 14.33 22.81
N PRO A 252 -1.00 13.71 23.21
CA PRO A 252 -0.29 14.12 24.42
C PRO A 252 0.18 15.58 24.31
N ASN A 253 0.00 16.37 25.37
CA ASN A 253 0.36 17.79 25.38
C ASN A 253 1.87 18.06 25.43
N ASN A 254 2.67 17.06 25.82
CA ASN A 254 4.11 17.18 26.01
C ASN A 254 4.94 16.82 24.76
N ILE A 255 4.29 16.54 23.64
CA ILE A 255 4.95 16.22 22.36
C ILE A 255 4.34 17.05 21.22
N THR A 256 5.09 17.17 20.13
CA THR A 256 4.68 17.82 18.87
C THR A 256 3.68 16.96 18.07
N MET A 257 3.09 17.54 17.03
CA MET A 257 2.15 16.83 16.15
C MET A 257 2.87 15.73 15.35
N GLU A 258 4.11 16.00 14.94
CA GLU A 258 5.01 15.08 14.24
C GLU A 258 5.38 13.89 15.11
N GLU A 259 5.72 14.15 16.37
CA GLU A 259 6.01 13.09 17.32
C GLU A 259 4.78 12.23 17.61
N ALA A 260 3.59 12.82 17.67
CA ALA A 260 2.36 12.06 17.85
C ALA A 260 2.05 11.16 16.64
N ALA A 261 2.28 11.65 15.42
CA ALA A 261 1.99 10.91 14.19
C ALA A 261 2.84 9.65 14.00
N VAL A 262 3.98 9.47 14.69
CA VAL A 262 4.83 8.27 14.51
C VAL A 262 4.58 7.14 15.52
N ILE A 263 3.66 7.37 16.45
CA ILE A 263 3.44 6.50 17.61
C ILE A 263 2.44 5.37 17.32
N PRO A 264 1.22 5.61 16.79
CA PRO A 264 0.10 4.68 16.90
C PRO A 264 0.43 3.24 16.53
N LEU A 265 0.69 2.94 15.25
CA LEU A 265 0.96 1.59 14.78
C LEU A 265 2.11 0.91 15.52
N ALA A 266 3.27 1.57 15.59
CA ALA A 266 4.47 0.96 16.12
C ALA A 266 4.33 0.73 17.62
N CYS A 267 3.79 1.70 18.37
CA CYS A 267 3.64 1.59 19.81
C CYS A 267 2.51 0.61 20.18
N GLU A 268 1.35 0.65 19.52
CA GLU A 268 0.25 -0.32 19.72
C GLU A 268 0.70 -1.76 19.50
N THR A 269 1.40 -2.02 18.39
CA THR A 269 1.93 -3.35 18.05
C THR A 269 2.82 -3.90 19.17
N ASN A 270 3.73 -3.07 19.68
CA ASN A 270 4.64 -3.47 20.75
C ASN A 270 3.93 -3.57 22.11
N TYR A 271 3.02 -2.66 22.42
CA TYR A 271 2.23 -2.65 23.65
C TYR A 271 1.37 -3.92 23.75
N GLN A 272 0.67 -4.29 22.68
CA GLN A 272 -0.13 -5.50 22.64
C GLN A 272 0.74 -6.77 22.73
N ALA A 273 1.83 -6.83 21.96
CA ALA A 273 2.77 -7.95 22.03
C ALA A 273 3.31 -8.16 23.45
N LEU A 274 3.80 -7.11 24.09
CA LEU A 274 4.49 -7.20 25.37
C LEU A 274 3.56 -7.25 26.59
N PHE A 275 2.35 -6.70 26.50
CA PHE A 275 1.48 -6.58 27.69
C PHE A 275 0.12 -7.28 27.57
N LYS A 276 -0.33 -7.60 26.36
CA LYS A 276 -1.64 -8.26 26.14
C LYS A 276 -1.52 -9.71 25.69
N LYS A 277 -0.45 -10.06 24.96
CA LYS A 277 -0.26 -11.40 24.40
C LYS A 277 0.59 -12.32 25.27
N VAL A 278 1.46 -11.76 26.10
CA VAL A 278 2.21 -12.54 27.09
C VAL A 278 1.26 -13.20 28.10
N SER A 279 1.60 -14.42 28.51
CA SER A 279 0.83 -15.20 29.48
C SER A 279 1.04 -14.75 30.92
N SER A 280 2.02 -13.89 31.18
CA SER A 280 2.30 -13.33 32.49
C SER A 280 2.78 -11.88 32.38
N PRO A 281 2.38 -10.99 33.32
CA PRO A 281 2.82 -9.60 33.30
C PRO A 281 4.34 -9.47 33.31
N ILE A 282 4.86 -8.63 32.41
CA ILE A 282 6.26 -8.27 32.37
C ILE A 282 6.58 -7.26 33.48
N GLY A 283 7.73 -7.41 34.15
CA GLY A 283 8.23 -6.43 35.11
C GLY A 283 9.69 -6.63 35.49
N ASN A 284 10.10 -6.13 36.67
CA ASN A 284 11.49 -6.11 37.16
C ASN A 284 12.24 -7.45 37.17
N LYS A 285 11.53 -8.58 37.15
CA LYS A 285 12.12 -9.94 37.15
C LYS A 285 12.14 -10.58 35.77
N SER A 286 11.47 -9.98 34.80
CA SER A 286 11.33 -10.51 33.45
C SER A 286 12.59 -10.22 32.64
N LYS A 287 13.08 -11.23 31.94
CA LYS A 287 14.16 -11.11 30.96
C LYS A 287 13.59 -11.24 29.56
N ILE A 288 13.79 -10.22 28.74
CA ILE A 288 13.25 -10.15 27.38
C ILE A 288 14.39 -10.01 26.39
N LEU A 289 14.38 -10.86 25.37
CA LEU A 289 15.25 -10.72 24.21
C LEU A 289 14.44 -10.12 23.07
N ILE A 290 14.89 -9.00 22.51
CA ILE A 290 14.24 -8.32 21.39
C ILE A 290 15.11 -8.50 20.14
N CYS A 291 14.57 -9.20 19.14
CA CYS A 291 15.23 -9.35 17.85
C CYS A 291 14.89 -8.16 16.96
N GLY A 292 15.92 -7.50 16.41
CA GLY A 292 15.75 -6.30 15.58
C GLY A 292 15.65 -5.00 16.39
N GLY A 293 16.40 -4.87 17.49
CA GLY A 293 16.40 -3.71 18.38
C GLY A 293 16.82 -2.38 17.74
N SER A 294 17.44 -2.42 16.55
CA SER A 294 17.76 -1.24 15.74
C SER A 294 16.63 -0.79 14.81
N THR A 295 15.57 -1.60 14.67
CA THR A 295 14.38 -1.22 13.90
C THR A 295 13.50 -0.29 14.73
N VAL A 296 12.66 0.52 14.07
CA VAL A 296 11.66 1.38 14.77
C VAL A 296 10.82 0.55 15.74
N THR A 297 10.33 -0.59 15.29
CA THR A 297 9.56 -1.51 16.13
C THR A 297 10.37 -1.95 17.35
N GLY A 298 11.60 -2.43 17.14
CA GLY A 298 12.48 -2.88 18.23
C GLY A 298 12.82 -1.76 19.20
N LEU A 299 12.99 -0.52 18.75
CA LEU A 299 13.24 0.63 19.61
C LEU A 299 12.04 0.92 20.53
N TYR A 300 10.81 0.89 20.02
CA TYR A 300 9.61 1.00 20.86
C TYR A 300 9.47 -0.18 21.82
N ALA A 301 9.75 -1.41 21.38
CA ALA A 301 9.76 -2.60 22.23
C ALA A 301 10.72 -2.44 23.41
N ILE A 302 11.94 -1.97 23.16
CA ILE A 302 12.97 -1.74 24.20
C ILE A 302 12.46 -0.70 25.21
N GLN A 303 11.90 0.41 24.73
CA GLN A 303 11.41 1.49 25.60
C GLN A 303 10.27 1.01 26.49
N LEU A 304 9.26 0.31 25.93
CA LEU A 304 8.12 -0.22 26.67
C LEU A 304 8.54 -1.27 27.70
N ALA A 305 9.42 -2.21 27.31
CA ALA A 305 9.93 -3.22 28.23
C ALA A 305 10.72 -2.61 29.39
N LYS A 306 11.57 -1.61 29.12
CA LYS A 306 12.30 -0.88 30.16
C LYS A 306 11.38 -0.04 31.03
N ALA A 307 10.30 0.51 30.49
CA ALA A 307 9.33 1.34 31.21
C ALA A 307 8.61 0.59 32.35
N VAL A 308 8.54 -0.74 32.26
CA VAL A 308 8.03 -1.65 33.32
C VAL A 308 9.16 -2.32 34.12
N GLY A 309 10.41 -1.92 33.90
CA GLY A 309 11.59 -2.37 34.63
C GLY A 309 12.17 -3.71 34.19
N ALA A 310 11.75 -4.27 33.05
CA ALA A 310 12.28 -5.54 32.57
C ALA A 310 13.76 -5.46 32.18
N HIS A 311 14.46 -6.59 32.31
CA HIS A 311 15.81 -6.75 31.79
C HIS A 311 15.76 -7.01 30.28
N VAL A 312 16.24 -6.05 29.49
CA VAL A 312 16.17 -6.11 28.03
C VAL A 312 17.53 -6.39 27.42
N THR A 313 17.60 -7.47 26.64
CA THR A 313 18.68 -7.74 25.69
C THR A 313 18.15 -7.53 24.28
N ALA A 314 18.92 -6.94 23.38
CA ALA A 314 18.48 -6.72 22.00
C ALA A 314 19.55 -7.11 20.98
N THR A 315 19.12 -7.61 19.82
CA THR A 315 20.00 -7.87 18.67
C THR A 315 19.72 -6.84 17.56
N CYS A 316 20.78 -6.20 17.03
CA CYS A 316 20.65 -5.08 16.09
C CYS A 316 20.91 -5.46 14.62
N SER A 317 21.13 -6.74 14.32
CA SER A 317 21.43 -7.21 12.96
C SER A 317 20.74 -8.53 12.66
N LYS A 318 20.26 -8.66 11.42
CA LYS A 318 19.64 -9.87 10.86
C LYS A 318 20.56 -11.10 10.91
N ARG A 319 21.87 -10.92 11.11
CA ARG A 319 22.88 -12.01 11.10
C ARG A 319 23.24 -12.53 12.50
N ASN A 320 22.64 -12.01 13.56
CA ASN A 320 23.08 -12.28 14.94
C ASN A 320 22.53 -13.59 15.54
N PHE A 321 22.16 -14.58 14.71
CA PHE A 321 21.73 -15.90 15.19
C PHE A 321 22.81 -16.56 16.07
N SER A 322 24.07 -16.49 15.66
CA SER A 322 25.22 -17.00 16.43
C SER A 322 25.49 -16.23 17.73
N LEU A 323 24.98 -15.00 17.84
CA LEU A 323 25.02 -14.25 19.10
C LEU A 323 23.96 -14.78 20.07
N MET A 324 22.76 -15.10 19.58
CA MET A 324 21.68 -15.67 20.40
C MET A 324 22.11 -16.99 21.04
N GLU A 325 22.76 -17.88 20.29
CA GLU A 325 23.24 -19.18 20.79
C GLU A 325 24.20 -19.05 21.99
N LYS A 326 24.87 -17.91 22.14
CA LYS A 326 25.80 -17.63 23.25
C LYS A 326 25.14 -17.01 24.48
N LEU A 327 23.87 -16.59 24.41
CA LEU A 327 23.18 -15.89 25.50
C LEU A 327 22.62 -16.82 26.59
N GLY A 328 22.57 -18.14 26.33
CA GLY A 328 22.06 -19.15 27.25
C GLY A 328 20.54 -19.12 27.46
N GLN A 329 19.98 -20.23 27.98
CA GLN A 329 18.53 -20.37 28.24
C GLN A 329 18.09 -19.60 29.49
N ASN A 330 17.73 -18.33 29.35
CA ASN A 330 17.30 -17.51 30.50
C ASN A 330 16.29 -16.40 30.17
N TYR A 331 15.63 -16.45 29.02
CA TYR A 331 14.64 -15.42 28.65
C TYR A 331 13.21 -15.91 28.89
N ASP A 332 12.39 -15.05 29.49
CA ASP A 332 10.95 -15.27 29.68
C ASP A 332 10.20 -15.02 28.37
N VAL A 333 10.65 -14.03 27.61
CA VAL A 333 10.07 -13.66 26.30
C VAL A 333 11.19 -13.43 25.29
N VAL A 334 11.06 -14.02 24.10
CA VAL A 334 11.79 -13.61 22.91
C VAL A 334 10.78 -12.93 21.99
N TYR A 335 11.00 -11.66 21.70
CA TYR A 335 10.15 -10.85 20.85
C TYR A 335 10.83 -10.55 19.53
N ASP A 336 10.27 -11.08 18.45
CA ASP A 336 10.80 -11.03 17.11
C ASP A 336 10.14 -9.96 16.24
N CYS A 337 10.94 -8.94 15.89
CA CYS A 337 10.59 -7.88 14.97
C CYS A 337 11.25 -8.05 13.58
N VAL A 338 11.88 -9.20 13.31
CA VAL A 338 12.69 -9.45 12.10
C VAL A 338 12.05 -10.51 11.20
N GLY A 339 11.52 -11.58 11.79
CA GLY A 339 10.91 -12.69 11.07
C GLY A 339 11.88 -13.68 10.44
N GLY A 340 11.31 -14.71 9.84
CA GLY A 340 12.01 -15.81 9.23
C GLY A 340 12.10 -17.04 10.13
N GLU A 341 12.00 -18.21 9.51
CA GLU A 341 11.98 -19.52 10.20
C GLU A 341 13.11 -19.72 11.23
N GLN A 342 14.32 -19.24 10.93
CA GLN A 342 15.48 -19.38 11.84
C GLN A 342 15.29 -18.69 13.19
N GLN A 343 14.46 -17.65 13.28
CA GLN A 343 14.26 -16.93 14.54
C GLN A 343 13.61 -17.80 15.61
N TRP A 344 12.65 -18.62 15.22
CA TRP A 344 12.01 -19.56 16.15
C TRP A 344 13.01 -20.60 16.64
N THR A 345 13.75 -21.23 15.73
CA THR A 345 14.74 -22.27 16.08
C THR A 345 15.81 -21.73 17.03
N SER A 346 16.34 -20.53 16.78
CA SER A 346 17.30 -19.89 17.69
C SER A 346 16.65 -19.46 19.00
N ALA A 347 15.39 -19.00 19.00
CA ALA A 347 14.67 -18.60 20.20
C ALA A 347 14.50 -19.77 21.19
N GLN A 348 14.22 -20.97 20.69
CA GLN A 348 14.07 -22.17 21.55
C GLN A 348 15.33 -22.48 22.39
N GLN A 349 16.51 -22.07 21.91
CA GLN A 349 17.78 -22.28 22.62
C GLN A 349 18.07 -21.25 23.71
N VAL A 350 17.31 -20.15 23.77
CA VAL A 350 17.53 -19.06 24.74
C VAL A 350 16.32 -18.84 25.65
N LEU A 351 15.16 -19.34 25.28
CA LEU A 351 13.95 -19.30 26.09
C LEU A 351 14.06 -20.27 27.27
N LYS A 352 13.59 -19.81 28.44
CA LYS A 352 13.31 -20.70 29.59
C LYS A 352 12.28 -21.77 29.19
N ARG A 353 12.19 -22.84 29.97
CA ARG A 353 11.23 -23.93 29.72
C ARG A 353 9.77 -23.47 29.61
N SER A 354 9.37 -22.38 30.27
CA SER A 354 8.03 -21.78 30.18
C SER A 354 8.03 -20.47 29.37
N GLY A 355 9.09 -20.21 28.63
CA GLY A 355 9.27 -18.97 27.89
C GLY A 355 8.40 -18.90 26.64
N GLN A 356 8.15 -17.68 26.19
CA GLN A 356 7.28 -17.40 25.06
C GLN A 356 8.04 -16.73 23.91
N PHE A 357 7.78 -17.20 22.70
CA PHE A 357 8.20 -16.52 21.48
C PHE A 357 7.01 -15.76 20.92
N ILE A 358 7.20 -14.46 20.70
CA ILE A 358 6.20 -13.60 20.07
C ILE A 358 6.83 -13.04 18.79
N THR A 359 6.13 -13.10 17.67
CA THR A 359 6.59 -12.50 16.41
C THR A 359 5.46 -11.70 15.77
N ILE A 360 5.82 -10.57 15.16
CA ILE A 360 4.90 -9.73 14.37
C ILE A 360 5.15 -9.86 12.86
N VAL A 361 6.18 -10.61 12.47
CA VAL A 361 6.55 -10.82 11.06
C VAL A 361 6.18 -12.24 10.64
N GLY A 362 6.42 -13.24 11.50
CA GLY A 362 6.19 -14.64 11.17
C GLY A 362 7.33 -15.27 10.37
N ASP A 363 7.06 -16.44 9.80
CA ASP A 363 8.09 -17.29 9.18
C ASP A 363 8.38 -16.93 7.72
N ASP A 364 7.37 -16.42 7.02
CA ASP A 364 7.53 -15.81 5.70
C ASP A 364 8.03 -14.37 5.87
N ARG A 365 9.21 -14.10 5.32
CA ARG A 365 9.88 -12.79 5.41
C ARG A 365 9.21 -11.72 4.57
N GLU A 366 8.32 -12.12 3.67
CA GLU A 366 7.56 -11.24 2.82
C GLU A 366 6.13 -11.23 3.38
N LEU A 367 5.65 -10.06 3.81
CA LEU A 367 4.24 -9.80 4.16
C LEU A 367 3.39 -9.86 2.89
N VAL A 368 3.37 -11.02 2.24
CA VAL A 368 2.66 -11.29 1.01
C VAL A 368 1.25 -11.70 1.39
N ILE A 369 0.31 -10.76 1.32
CA ILE A 369 -1.11 -11.11 1.28
C ILE A 369 -1.42 -11.57 -0.15
N SER A 370 -0.90 -12.74 -0.54
CA SER A 370 -1.42 -13.48 -1.71
C SER A 370 -2.11 -14.75 -1.23
N LEU A 371 -3.15 -15.17 -1.96
CA LEU A 371 -3.93 -16.38 -1.66
C LEU A 371 -3.07 -17.65 -1.54
N LYS A 372 -1.88 -17.71 -2.17
CA LYS A 372 -0.93 -18.82 -2.01
C LYS A 372 -0.11 -18.70 -0.72
N SER A 373 0.29 -17.48 -0.34
CA SER A 373 0.99 -17.25 0.93
C SER A 373 0.07 -17.45 2.12
N LEU A 374 -1.23 -17.12 2.04
CA LEU A 374 -2.19 -17.46 3.10
C LEU A 374 -2.24 -18.96 3.41
N VAL A 375 -2.02 -19.84 2.43
CA VAL A 375 -1.97 -21.31 2.63
C VAL A 375 -0.62 -21.77 3.18
N SER A 376 0.52 -21.22 2.73
CA SER A 376 1.86 -21.55 3.27
C SER A 376 2.10 -20.96 4.67
N PHE A 377 1.74 -19.69 4.86
CA PHE A 377 1.77 -18.95 6.12
C PHE A 377 0.90 -19.62 7.17
N SER A 378 -0.35 -19.97 6.82
CA SER A 378 -1.20 -20.70 7.75
C SER A 378 -0.65 -22.10 8.03
N SER A 379 -0.17 -22.87 7.05
CA SER A 379 0.34 -24.22 7.32
C SER A 379 1.57 -24.25 8.24
N GLY A 380 2.57 -23.38 8.04
CA GLY A 380 3.76 -23.30 8.89
C GLY A 380 3.44 -22.83 10.33
N LEU A 381 2.63 -21.78 10.45
CA LEU A 381 2.19 -21.23 11.74
C LEU A 381 1.24 -22.17 12.48
N ILE A 382 0.27 -22.77 11.78
CA ILE A 382 -0.64 -23.78 12.33
C ILE A 382 0.18 -24.95 12.82
N ASN A 383 1.16 -25.43 12.04
CA ASN A 383 2.01 -26.55 12.45
C ASN A 383 2.74 -26.21 13.77
N ARG A 384 3.42 -25.07 13.86
CA ARG A 384 4.16 -24.67 15.09
C ARG A 384 3.25 -24.46 16.29
N LYS A 385 2.12 -23.77 16.11
CA LYS A 385 1.14 -23.55 17.17
C LYS A 385 0.52 -24.87 17.62
N PHE A 386 0.18 -25.76 16.68
CA PHE A 386 -0.33 -27.10 16.94
C PHE A 386 0.66 -27.91 17.80
N TRP A 387 1.92 -28.03 17.38
CA TRP A 387 2.93 -28.78 18.15
C TRP A 387 3.26 -28.16 19.52
N SER A 388 3.08 -26.85 19.69
CA SER A 388 3.20 -26.18 21.00
C SER A 388 2.07 -26.51 21.97
N ILE A 389 0.88 -26.81 21.45
CA ILE A 389 -0.29 -27.22 22.24
C ILE A 389 -0.20 -28.71 22.61
N PHE A 390 0.30 -29.56 21.70
CA PHE A 390 0.38 -31.01 21.88
C PHE A 390 1.69 -31.51 22.53
N GLY A 391 2.52 -30.61 23.08
CA GLY A 391 3.58 -30.96 24.03
C GLY A 391 4.92 -31.41 23.43
N SER A 392 5.13 -31.26 22.12
CA SER A 392 6.44 -31.57 21.51
C SER A 392 7.42 -30.38 21.56
N SER A 393 6.93 -29.14 21.70
CA SER A 393 7.77 -27.97 22.04
C SER A 393 7.46 -27.47 23.45
N HIS A 394 8.50 -27.26 24.25
CA HIS A 394 8.37 -26.72 25.61
C HIS A 394 7.97 -25.23 25.63
N HIS A 395 8.05 -24.54 24.48
CA HIS A 395 7.86 -23.10 24.36
C HIS A 395 6.56 -22.76 23.61
N ASN A 396 5.95 -21.63 23.96
CA ASN A 396 4.74 -21.12 23.32
C ASN A 396 5.10 -20.19 22.14
N TYR A 397 4.53 -20.43 20.96
CA TYR A 397 4.69 -19.61 19.76
C TYR A 397 3.45 -18.72 19.55
N ILE A 398 3.66 -17.41 19.46
CA ILE A 398 2.58 -16.43 19.30
C ILE A 398 2.87 -15.53 18.09
N PHE A 399 2.05 -15.64 17.05
CA PHE A 399 1.99 -14.63 16.00
C PHE A 399 1.01 -13.53 16.42
N HIS A 400 1.46 -12.28 16.38
CA HIS A 400 0.67 -11.12 16.78
C HIS A 400 0.42 -10.19 15.60
N PHE A 401 -0.86 -10.04 15.25
CA PHE A 401 -1.36 -8.93 14.45
C PHE A 401 -1.98 -7.87 15.37
N VAL A 402 -1.65 -6.61 15.13
CA VAL A 402 -2.15 -5.47 15.91
C VAL A 402 -3.65 -5.31 15.70
N ASN A 403 -4.38 -5.00 16.76
CA ASN A 403 -5.78 -4.62 16.68
C ASN A 403 -5.94 -3.16 17.13
N HIS A 404 -6.49 -2.28 16.30
CA HIS A 404 -6.56 -0.86 16.63
C HIS A 404 -7.72 -0.58 17.58
N THR A 405 -7.41 -0.01 18.75
CA THR A 405 -8.43 0.41 19.73
C THR A 405 -7.98 1.68 20.43
N PHE A 406 -8.84 2.70 20.49
CA PHE A 406 -8.48 3.96 21.16
C PHE A 406 -8.09 3.77 22.63
N GLN A 407 -8.66 2.78 23.33
CA GLN A 407 -8.37 2.54 24.74
C GLN A 407 -6.89 2.20 24.95
N GLU A 408 -6.29 1.46 24.03
CA GLU A 408 -4.88 1.12 24.11
C GLU A 408 -3.99 2.31 23.74
N LEU A 409 -4.40 3.14 22.78
CA LEU A 409 -3.72 4.41 22.49
C LEU A 409 -3.77 5.38 23.68
N ASP A 410 -4.90 5.47 24.40
CA ASP A 410 -5.03 6.28 25.61
C ASP A 410 -4.16 5.75 26.76
N ASP A 411 -4.08 4.43 26.92
CA ASP A 411 -3.17 3.78 27.85
C ASP A 411 -1.71 4.10 27.52
N ILE A 412 -1.35 4.00 26.24
CA ILE A 412 -0.01 4.31 25.72
C ILE A 412 0.34 5.78 26.00
N ARG A 413 -0.57 6.70 25.65
CA ARG A 413 -0.45 8.13 25.91
C ARG A 413 -0.19 8.41 27.38
N THR A 414 -1.12 8.02 28.24
CA THR A 414 -1.12 8.42 29.64
C THR A 414 -0.01 7.76 30.45
N LYS A 415 0.24 6.47 30.22
CA LYS A 415 1.19 5.70 31.06
C LYS A 415 2.63 5.83 30.60
N TYR A 416 2.87 6.04 29.31
CA TYR A 416 4.21 5.93 28.74
C TYR A 416 4.72 7.19 28.05
N ILE A 417 3.87 7.91 27.32
CA ILE A 417 4.31 9.10 26.56
C ILE A 417 4.29 10.35 27.43
N GLU A 418 3.19 10.62 28.12
CA GLU A 418 3.04 11.77 29.02
C GLU A 418 4.01 11.70 30.21
N THR A 419 4.36 10.48 30.63
CA THR A 419 5.37 10.23 31.68
C THR A 419 6.82 10.26 31.15
N GLY A 420 7.02 10.45 29.85
CA GLY A 420 8.34 10.52 29.20
C GLY A 420 9.11 9.20 29.15
N LYS A 421 8.46 8.07 29.44
CA LYS A 421 9.07 6.73 29.42
C LYS A 421 9.25 6.17 28.00
N VAL A 422 8.40 6.60 27.07
CA VAL A 422 8.48 6.28 25.64
C VAL A 422 8.57 7.59 24.86
N LYS A 423 9.56 7.66 23.99
CA LYS A 423 9.81 8.77 23.07
C LYS A 423 9.58 8.32 21.64
N SER A 424 9.14 9.26 20.82
CA SER A 424 9.01 9.15 19.37
C SER A 424 10.37 8.81 18.73
N VAL A 425 10.32 8.08 17.61
CA VAL A 425 11.52 7.74 16.81
C VAL A 425 11.31 8.24 15.39
N ILE A 426 11.82 9.43 15.11
CA ILE A 426 11.69 10.13 13.83
C ILE A 426 13.03 10.10 13.11
N ASP A 427 13.02 9.83 11.81
CA ASP A 427 14.21 9.89 10.96
C ASP A 427 14.21 11.12 10.06
N THR A 428 13.11 11.37 9.34
CA THR A 428 12.99 12.50 8.43
C THR A 428 11.59 13.09 8.52
N ILE A 429 11.51 14.41 8.62
CA ILE A 429 10.28 15.20 8.44
C ILE A 429 10.38 15.85 7.07
N PHE A 430 9.35 15.65 6.26
CA PHE A 430 9.23 16.24 4.94
C PHE A 430 7.98 17.13 4.89
N ASP A 431 8.18 18.40 4.52
CA ASP A 431 7.08 19.31 4.25
C ASP A 431 6.51 18.98 2.87
N TRP A 432 5.29 18.41 2.87
CA TRP A 432 4.67 17.94 1.65
C TRP A 432 4.35 19.11 0.72
N GLN A 433 5.05 19.17 -0.41
CA GLN A 433 4.69 20.04 -1.52
C GLN A 433 3.95 19.22 -2.57
N LYS A 434 2.75 19.69 -2.94
CA LYS A 434 1.99 19.15 -4.05
C LYS A 434 2.88 19.16 -5.30
N ASP A 435 3.13 17.98 -5.86
CA ASP A 435 3.95 17.72 -7.06
C ASP A 435 5.46 17.42 -6.82
N ASP A 436 5.95 17.31 -5.58
CA ASP A 436 7.32 16.84 -5.30
C ASP A 436 7.42 15.30 -5.28
N VAL A 437 7.31 14.72 -6.47
CA VAL A 437 7.38 13.27 -6.70
C VAL A 437 8.79 12.71 -6.47
N GLU A 438 9.82 13.51 -6.77
CA GLU A 438 11.21 13.09 -6.62
C GLU A 438 11.56 12.85 -5.16
N THR A 439 11.18 13.76 -4.26
CA THR A 439 11.44 13.56 -2.83
C THR A 439 10.66 12.37 -2.28
N LEU A 440 9.41 12.19 -2.69
CA LEU A 440 8.60 11.04 -2.31
C LEU A 440 9.25 9.71 -2.72
N TYR A 441 9.77 9.62 -3.94
CA TYR A 441 10.51 8.46 -4.43
C TYR A 441 11.82 8.26 -3.66
N SER A 442 12.55 9.33 -3.33
CA SER A 442 13.78 9.24 -2.53
C SER A 442 13.53 8.68 -1.12
N LEU A 443 12.40 9.06 -0.50
CA LEU A 443 11.98 8.55 0.82
C LEU A 443 11.57 7.09 0.74
N TYR A 444 10.87 6.71 -0.32
CA TYR A 444 10.57 5.31 -0.63
C TYR A 444 11.86 4.48 -0.76
N GLU A 445 12.84 4.92 -1.55
CA GLU A 445 14.12 4.24 -1.72
C GLU A 445 14.95 4.19 -0.42
N LYS A 446 14.91 5.24 0.40
CA LYS A 446 15.52 5.25 1.74
C LYS A 446 14.89 4.19 2.66
N SER A 447 13.57 4.05 2.63
CA SER A 447 12.86 3.02 3.38
C SER A 447 13.18 1.61 2.84
N LYS A 448 13.15 1.43 1.51
CA LYS A 448 13.40 0.16 0.81
C LYS A 448 14.80 -0.37 1.03
N SER A 449 15.79 0.52 0.99
CA SER A 449 17.19 0.17 1.25
C SER A 449 17.47 -0.25 2.70
N GLY A 450 16.49 -0.11 3.62
CA GLY A 450 16.68 -0.38 5.04
C GLY A 450 17.61 0.61 5.74
N LYS A 451 17.84 1.78 5.14
CA LYS A 451 18.71 2.83 5.68
C LYS A 451 17.98 3.81 6.60
N ALA A 452 16.65 3.82 6.59
CA ALA A 452 15.85 4.62 7.51
C ALA A 452 16.09 4.19 8.97
N GLN A 453 16.42 5.14 9.84
CA GLN A 453 16.74 4.92 11.26
C GLN A 453 15.55 5.18 12.19
N GLY A 454 14.38 5.45 11.61
CA GLY A 454 13.21 6.02 12.26
C GLY A 454 12.03 6.07 11.31
N LYS A 455 10.91 6.64 11.76
CA LYS A 455 9.75 6.89 10.91
C LYS A 455 10.00 8.08 9.99
N LEU A 456 9.52 7.95 8.75
CA LEU A 456 9.44 9.03 7.77
C LEU A 456 8.08 9.71 7.94
N ILE A 457 8.10 11.04 7.91
CA ILE A 457 6.95 11.89 8.21
C ILE A 457 6.69 12.83 7.04
N PHE A 458 5.41 13.01 6.71
CA PHE A 458 4.89 13.99 5.77
C PHE A 458 4.06 15.00 6.55
N LYS A 459 4.50 16.25 6.59
CA LYS A 459 3.70 17.37 7.10
C LYS A 459 2.83 17.89 5.96
N ILE A 460 1.52 17.83 6.13
CA ILE A 460 0.53 18.03 5.04
C ILE A 460 -0.22 19.35 5.18
N ALA A 461 -0.32 19.86 6.41
CA ALA A 461 -0.87 21.18 6.69
C ALA A 461 -0.10 21.83 7.84
N ASP A 462 -0.21 23.15 7.93
CA ASP A 462 0.25 23.89 9.10
C ASP A 462 -0.73 23.75 10.27
N ASP A 463 -0.22 24.03 11.47
CA ASP A 463 -0.94 23.88 12.75
C ASP A 463 -2.13 24.85 12.92
N GLU A 464 -2.24 25.88 12.06
CA GLU A 464 -3.23 26.98 12.14
C GLU A 464 -4.58 26.69 11.47
#